data_AF-A0A3S4GPN4-F1
#
_entry.id   AF-A0A3S4GPN4-F1
#
_cell.length_a   1.000
_cell.length_b   1.000
_cell.length_c   1.000
_cell.angle_alpha   90.00
_cell.angle_beta   90.00
_cell.angle_gamma   90.00
#
_symmetry.space_group_name_H-M   'P 1'
#
loop_
_entity.id
_entity.type
_entity.pdbx_description
1 polymer ?
#
loop_
_entity_poly.entity_id
_entity_poly.type
_entity_poly.pdbx_seq_one_letter_code
_entity_poly.pdbx_strand_id
1 'polypeptide(L)'
;MRKTLKVGVDLSGPVAATLRADAQLAEAGLPLNMELKSKQLAWPFSGEKQFQADDVQLKFSGKMTDYALDFSTAVKGQSLPPAKIALNAKGNERQINLDKLTVNALEGKTELKALLDWQQAISWRGELTLDGINTAKEVPDWPSKLNGRIKTQGSLYGGSWQMSVPELKITGNVKQNKVDVAGSLQGNSYLQWKIPGLHLALGPNSADIKGELGVKDLNLDATIDAPHLDNALPGLGGTAKGLVKVRGTVDAPQLLADITARALRWQELTIAQVNVKGDVKSTDQIGGNLDVRVDRISQPGVNISLVQLNAKGTEKQHELRLRVQGDPVSGQLALAGSFDRQAERWKGSLSDTRFQTPVGPVALTRSIALDYRIWSRKSASGHTAGPTRTPSSACLKPLTRAPADGRG
;
A
#
# COMPACT_ATOMS: atom_id res chain seq x y z
N MET A 1 58.58 -9.80 0.21
CA MET A 1 57.51 -8.92 0.73
C MET A 1 56.24 -9.74 0.85
N ARG A 2 55.54 -9.70 2.01
CA ARG A 2 54.29 -10.46 2.22
C ARG A 2 53.22 -9.92 1.27
N LYS A 3 52.87 -10.69 0.23
CA LYS A 3 51.91 -10.32 -0.82
C LYS A 3 50.45 -10.42 -0.38
N THR A 4 50.18 -11.08 0.76
CA THR A 4 48.83 -11.36 1.25
C THR A 4 48.71 -10.94 2.71
N LEU A 5 47.70 -10.12 3.01
CA LEU A 5 47.25 -9.82 4.37
C LEU A 5 46.30 -10.93 4.82
N LYS A 6 46.59 -11.54 5.98
CA LYS A 6 45.70 -12.51 6.62
C LYS A 6 45.05 -11.88 7.84
N VAL A 7 43.73 -11.99 7.94
CA VAL A 7 42.94 -11.52 9.07
C VAL A 7 42.22 -12.71 9.68
N GLY A 8 42.37 -12.89 10.99
CA GLY A 8 41.61 -13.84 11.77
C GLY A 8 41.01 -13.13 12.97
N VAL A 9 39.68 -13.16 13.08
CA VAL A 9 38.95 -12.64 14.25
C VAL A 9 38.11 -13.77 14.81
N ASP A 10 38.25 -14.02 16.11
CA ASP A 10 37.37 -14.90 16.87
C ASP A 10 36.65 -14.06 17.91
N LEU A 11 35.34 -13.90 17.72
CA LEU A 11 34.47 -13.19 18.62
C LEU A 11 33.85 -14.19 19.59
N SER A 12 33.91 -13.87 20.87
CA SER A 12 33.26 -14.59 21.95
C SER A 12 32.29 -13.68 22.69
N GLY A 13 31.25 -14.25 23.30
CA GLY A 13 30.24 -13.50 24.05
C GLY A 13 28.91 -13.43 23.29
N PRO A 14 28.16 -12.31 23.35
CA PRO A 14 26.81 -12.25 22.79
C PRO A 14 26.75 -12.39 21.26
N VAL A 15 27.88 -12.12 20.59
CA VAL A 15 28.11 -12.38 19.16
C VAL A 15 29.28 -13.34 19.06
N ALA A 16 28.99 -14.64 18.98
CA ALA A 16 30.00 -15.67 18.78
C ALA A 16 30.18 -15.91 17.28
N ALA A 17 31.34 -15.54 16.72
CA ALA A 17 31.59 -15.68 15.28
C ALA A 17 33.09 -15.79 14.99
N THR A 18 33.41 -16.50 13.91
CA THR A 18 34.76 -16.64 13.38
C THR A 18 34.80 -15.99 12.01
N LEU A 19 35.64 -14.99 11.85
CA LEU A 19 35.96 -14.37 10.57
C LEU A 19 37.39 -14.75 10.18
N ARG A 20 37.56 -15.27 8.96
CA ARG A 20 38.85 -15.51 8.34
C ARG A 20 38.87 -14.81 7.00
N ALA A 21 39.92 -14.06 6.70
CA ALA A 21 40.06 -13.40 5.41
C ALA A 21 41.52 -13.36 4.96
N ASP A 22 41.73 -13.48 3.65
CA ASP A 22 43.00 -13.32 2.97
C ASP A 22 42.81 -12.30 1.84
N ALA A 23 43.59 -11.21 1.86
CA ALA A 23 43.48 -10.12 0.90
C ALA A 23 44.84 -9.77 0.28
N GLN A 24 44.88 -9.56 -1.03
CA GLN A 24 46.06 -9.09 -1.75
C GLN A 24 45.90 -7.59 -2.05
N LEU A 25 46.19 -6.75 -1.04
CA LEU A 25 45.90 -5.31 -1.07
C LEU A 25 46.60 -4.54 -2.21
N ALA A 26 47.71 -5.06 -2.71
CA ALA A 26 48.50 -4.42 -3.77
C ALA A 26 48.12 -4.91 -5.19
N GLU A 27 47.22 -5.88 -5.32
CA GLU A 27 46.76 -6.38 -6.61
C GLU A 27 45.53 -5.62 -7.08
N ALA A 28 45.52 -5.26 -8.38
CA ALA A 28 44.37 -4.62 -9.00
C ALA A 28 43.11 -5.50 -8.85
N GLY A 29 41.99 -4.85 -8.51
CA GLY A 29 40.73 -5.51 -8.21
C GLY A 29 40.64 -6.11 -6.80
N LEU A 30 41.64 -5.92 -5.92
CA LEU A 30 41.61 -6.37 -4.51
C LEU A 30 41.13 -7.83 -4.35
N PRO A 31 41.94 -8.82 -4.76
CA PRO A 31 41.61 -10.22 -4.51
C PRO A 31 41.37 -10.45 -3.01
N LEU A 32 40.17 -10.89 -2.66
CA LEU A 32 39.71 -11.10 -1.30
C LEU A 32 39.00 -12.45 -1.21
N ASN A 33 39.48 -13.29 -0.30
CA ASN A 33 38.72 -14.44 0.20
C ASN A 33 38.34 -14.14 1.63
N MET A 34 37.07 -14.31 1.96
CA MET A 34 36.53 -14.07 3.30
C MET A 34 35.52 -15.17 3.62
N GLU A 35 35.62 -15.70 4.83
CA GLU A 35 34.68 -16.65 5.39
C GLU A 35 34.26 -16.17 6.79
N LEU A 36 32.96 -15.97 6.98
CA LEU A 36 32.35 -15.70 8.27
C LEU A 36 31.47 -16.89 8.64
N LYS A 37 31.73 -17.45 9.82
CA LYS A 37 30.96 -18.55 10.41
C LYS A 37 30.45 -18.14 11.78
N SER A 38 29.18 -18.39 12.05
CA SER A 38 28.63 -18.35 13.39
C SER A 38 27.65 -19.50 13.57
N LYS A 39 27.79 -20.24 14.68
CA LYS A 39 26.82 -21.28 15.02
C LYS A 39 25.45 -20.69 15.33
N GLN A 40 25.44 -19.51 15.96
CA GLN A 40 24.23 -18.83 16.36
C GLN A 40 24.49 -17.35 16.58
N LEU A 41 23.71 -16.51 15.91
CA LEU A 41 23.56 -15.09 16.19
C LEU A 41 22.14 -14.84 16.69
N ALA A 42 21.97 -13.92 17.65
CA ALA A 42 20.66 -13.52 18.12
C ALA A 42 20.57 -11.99 18.21
N TRP A 43 19.37 -11.46 17.98
CA TRP A 43 19.06 -10.04 18.13
C TRP A 43 17.82 -9.86 19.02
N PRO A 44 17.78 -8.88 19.93
CA PRO A 44 18.89 -8.01 20.35
C PRO A 44 20.10 -8.79 20.91
N PHE A 45 21.29 -8.21 20.81
CA PHE A 45 22.53 -8.84 21.31
C PHE A 45 22.58 -8.89 22.85
N SER A 46 21.69 -8.19 23.54
CA SER A 46 21.56 -8.26 24.99
C SER A 46 20.08 -8.30 25.37
N GLY A 47 19.77 -8.94 26.51
CA GLY A 47 18.38 -9.13 26.95
C GLY A 47 17.70 -10.33 26.28
N GLU A 48 16.38 -10.25 26.13
CA GLU A 48 15.56 -11.33 25.57
C GLU A 48 15.75 -11.43 24.05
N LYS A 49 16.09 -12.63 23.57
CA LYS A 49 16.33 -12.90 22.14
C LYS A 49 15.00 -12.89 21.38
N GLN A 50 14.84 -11.95 20.45
CA GLN A 50 13.65 -11.86 19.60
C GLN A 50 13.84 -12.55 18.26
N PHE A 51 15.06 -12.51 17.73
CA PHE A 51 15.42 -13.12 16.46
C PHE A 51 16.69 -13.93 16.62
N GLN A 52 16.79 -15.01 15.87
CA GLN A 52 17.91 -15.93 15.90
C GLN A 52 18.23 -16.38 14.49
N ALA A 53 19.53 -16.39 14.17
CA ALA A 53 20.10 -16.94 12.95
C ALA A 53 21.09 -18.04 13.35
N ASP A 54 20.75 -19.26 13.02
CA ASP A 54 21.53 -20.47 13.24
C ASP A 54 22.38 -20.78 12.01
N ASP A 55 23.54 -21.38 12.23
CA ASP A 55 24.47 -21.85 11.21
C ASP A 55 24.74 -20.82 10.10
N VAL A 56 25.03 -19.58 10.52
CA VAL A 56 25.39 -18.50 9.61
C VAL A 56 26.72 -18.82 8.95
N GLN A 57 26.68 -18.93 7.64
CA GLN A 57 27.87 -19.10 6.80
C GLN A 57 27.80 -18.07 5.68
N LEU A 58 28.86 -17.29 5.56
CA LEU A 58 29.04 -16.32 4.50
C LEU A 58 30.42 -16.54 3.92
N LYS A 59 30.50 -16.75 2.62
CA LYS A 59 31.75 -16.83 1.87
C LYS A 59 31.73 -15.78 0.78
N PHE A 60 32.81 -15.02 0.71
CA PHE A 60 33.12 -14.12 -0.39
C PHE A 60 34.46 -14.53 -0.98
N SER A 61 34.55 -14.62 -2.30
CA SER A 61 35.80 -15.00 -2.97
C SER A 61 35.92 -14.35 -4.33
N GLY A 62 37.11 -13.86 -4.66
CA GLY A 62 37.43 -13.32 -5.98
C GLY A 62 37.97 -11.90 -5.91
N LYS A 63 37.85 -11.16 -7.02
CA LYS A 63 38.24 -9.75 -7.13
C LYS A 63 37.00 -8.87 -7.19
N MET A 64 37.08 -7.60 -6.86
CA MET A 64 35.97 -6.64 -7.04
C MET A 64 35.43 -6.58 -8.48
N THR A 65 36.25 -6.94 -9.47
CA THR A 65 35.85 -7.04 -10.88
C THR A 65 35.19 -8.38 -11.25
N ASP A 66 35.30 -9.40 -10.40
CA ASP A 66 34.73 -10.75 -10.55
C ASP A 66 34.75 -11.47 -9.21
N TYR A 67 33.67 -11.36 -8.44
CA TYR A 67 33.51 -11.99 -7.13
C TYR A 67 32.31 -12.93 -7.09
N ALA A 68 32.39 -13.91 -6.21
CA ALA A 68 31.30 -14.79 -5.83
C ALA A 68 30.95 -14.60 -4.34
N LEU A 69 29.66 -14.68 -4.06
CA LEU A 69 29.05 -14.58 -2.74
C LEU A 69 28.17 -15.81 -2.51
N ASP A 70 28.48 -16.56 -1.47
CA ASP A 70 27.66 -17.67 -0.98
C ASP A 70 27.22 -17.37 0.45
N PHE A 71 25.94 -17.50 0.73
CA PHE A 71 25.39 -17.27 2.07
C PHE A 71 24.36 -18.32 2.42
N SER A 72 24.38 -18.81 3.65
CA SER A 72 23.34 -19.68 4.18
C SER A 72 23.12 -19.45 5.67
N THR A 73 21.86 -19.58 6.11
CA THR A 73 21.49 -19.56 7.54
C THR A 73 20.10 -20.16 7.73
N ALA A 74 19.78 -20.58 8.95
CA ALA A 74 18.42 -20.83 9.38
C ALA A 74 17.97 -19.74 10.36
N VAL A 75 16.89 -19.02 10.06
CA VAL A 75 16.37 -17.95 10.90
C VAL A 75 15.06 -18.34 11.58
N LYS A 76 14.79 -17.76 12.74
CA LYS A 76 13.53 -17.84 13.48
C LYS A 76 13.39 -16.63 14.40
N GLY A 77 12.18 -16.30 14.82
CA GLY A 77 11.99 -15.22 15.79
C GLY A 77 10.55 -14.95 16.15
N GLN A 78 10.34 -13.91 16.97
CA GLN A 78 9.02 -13.42 17.33
C GLN A 78 8.30 -12.95 16.06
N SER A 79 7.16 -13.58 15.77
CA SER A 79 6.37 -13.34 14.56
C SER A 79 7.10 -13.63 13.23
N LEU A 80 8.23 -14.34 13.27
CA LEU A 80 8.97 -14.79 12.10
C LEU A 80 8.96 -16.32 12.05
N PRO A 81 8.24 -16.94 11.10
CA PRO A 81 8.26 -18.39 10.94
C PRO A 81 9.68 -18.88 10.67
N PRO A 82 10.07 -20.05 11.20
CA PRO A 82 11.38 -20.64 10.91
C PRO A 82 11.60 -20.76 9.39
N ALA A 83 12.76 -20.29 8.93
CA ALA A 83 13.11 -20.27 7.52
C ALA A 83 14.57 -20.67 7.30
N LYS A 84 14.85 -21.47 6.28
CA LYS A 84 16.21 -21.72 5.79
C LYS A 84 16.48 -20.87 4.56
N ILE A 85 17.50 -20.01 4.63
CA ILE A 85 17.90 -19.10 3.57
C ILE A 85 19.21 -19.61 2.97
N ALA A 86 19.28 -19.66 1.65
CA ALA A 86 20.50 -19.91 0.90
C ALA A 86 20.58 -18.93 -0.29
N LEU A 87 21.73 -18.33 -0.52
CA LEU A 87 21.97 -17.35 -1.56
C LEU A 87 23.30 -17.66 -2.26
N ASN A 88 23.28 -17.63 -3.59
CA ASN A 88 24.45 -17.69 -4.45
C ASN A 88 24.37 -16.52 -5.42
N ALA A 89 25.42 -15.70 -5.46
CA ALA A 89 25.50 -14.56 -6.35
C ALA A 89 26.93 -14.37 -6.87
N LYS A 90 27.03 -13.76 -8.05
CA LYS A 90 28.29 -13.32 -8.63
C LYS A 90 28.17 -11.87 -9.04
N GLY A 91 29.23 -11.10 -8.92
CA GLY A 91 29.16 -9.70 -9.26
C GLY A 91 30.50 -9.09 -9.59
N ASN A 92 30.42 -7.81 -9.94
CA ASN A 92 31.56 -6.95 -10.16
C ASN A 92 31.21 -5.52 -9.70
N GLU A 93 32.03 -4.54 -10.10
CA GLU A 93 31.83 -3.12 -9.76
C GLU A 93 30.57 -2.50 -10.37
N ARG A 94 29.89 -3.19 -11.29
CA ARG A 94 28.80 -2.65 -12.11
C ARG A 94 27.49 -3.43 -11.97
N GLN A 95 27.54 -4.69 -11.57
CA GLN A 95 26.35 -5.53 -11.46
C GLN A 95 26.53 -6.65 -10.43
N ILE A 96 25.41 -7.18 -9.96
CA ILE A 96 25.33 -8.46 -9.25
C ILE A 96 24.26 -9.34 -9.90
N ASN A 97 24.66 -10.53 -10.28
CA ASN A 97 23.80 -11.62 -10.71
C ASN A 97 23.53 -12.53 -9.51
N LEU A 98 22.30 -12.52 -9.03
CA LEU A 98 21.77 -13.49 -8.08
C LEU A 98 21.39 -14.76 -8.85
N ASP A 99 22.32 -15.71 -8.91
CA ASP A 99 22.13 -17.02 -9.54
C ASP A 99 20.92 -17.73 -8.93
N LYS A 100 20.82 -17.67 -7.59
CA LYS A 100 19.70 -18.21 -6.83
C LYS A 100 19.67 -17.68 -5.39
N LEU A 101 18.52 -17.15 -4.96
CA LEU A 101 18.14 -17.05 -3.55
C LEU A 101 17.01 -18.06 -3.30
N THR A 102 17.16 -18.91 -2.29
CA THR A 102 16.14 -19.86 -1.85
C THR A 102 15.78 -19.57 -0.41
N VAL A 103 14.48 -19.49 -0.14
CA VAL A 103 13.92 -19.41 1.22
C VAL A 103 12.96 -20.57 1.39
N ASN A 104 13.31 -21.54 2.23
CA ASN A 104 12.41 -22.62 2.62
C ASN A 104 11.76 -22.23 3.95
N ALA A 105 10.48 -21.89 3.91
CA ALA A 105 9.69 -21.45 5.05
C ALA A 105 8.24 -21.85 4.79
N LEU A 106 7.40 -21.86 5.84
CA LEU A 106 5.95 -22.09 5.67
C LEU A 106 5.65 -23.40 4.91
N GLU A 107 6.43 -24.46 5.15
CA GLU A 107 6.33 -25.76 4.44
C GLU A 107 6.46 -25.69 2.91
N GLY A 108 6.90 -24.54 2.38
CA GLY A 108 7.07 -24.29 0.97
C GLY A 108 8.44 -23.70 0.65
N LYS A 109 8.58 -23.26 -0.59
CA LYS A 109 9.83 -22.76 -1.14
C LYS A 109 9.59 -21.51 -1.96
N THR A 110 10.36 -20.48 -1.66
CA THR A 110 10.47 -19.27 -2.47
C THR A 110 11.84 -19.25 -3.13
N GLU A 111 11.88 -19.08 -4.44
CA GLU A 111 13.13 -18.87 -5.17
C GLU A 111 13.12 -17.53 -5.91
N LEU A 112 14.24 -16.81 -5.86
CA LEU A 112 14.46 -15.58 -6.61
C LEU A 112 15.74 -15.72 -7.44
N LYS A 113 15.63 -15.41 -8.73
CA LYS A 113 16.78 -15.14 -9.62
C LYS A 113 16.71 -13.70 -10.04
N ALA A 114 17.84 -12.99 -9.99
CA ALA A 114 17.83 -11.58 -10.35
C ALA A 114 19.17 -11.12 -10.92
N LEU A 115 19.12 -10.14 -11.81
CA LEU A 115 20.27 -9.34 -12.21
C LEU A 115 19.98 -7.91 -11.78
N LEU A 116 20.90 -7.30 -11.04
CA LEU A 116 20.87 -5.88 -10.68
C LEU A 116 22.13 -5.24 -11.26
N ASP A 117 21.96 -4.24 -12.11
CA ASP A 117 23.01 -3.49 -12.79
C ASP A 117 22.94 -2.03 -12.35
N TRP A 118 24.09 -1.40 -12.11
CA TRP A 118 24.23 0.01 -11.76
C TRP A 118 25.36 0.70 -12.56
N GLN A 119 25.71 0.19 -13.74
CA GLN A 119 26.77 0.75 -14.59
C GLN A 119 26.46 2.17 -15.05
N GLN A 120 25.19 2.45 -15.37
CA GLN A 120 24.71 3.76 -15.83
C GLN A 120 23.52 4.24 -15.00
N ALA A 121 22.55 3.36 -14.83
CA ALA A 121 21.34 3.52 -14.04
C ALA A 121 21.16 2.26 -13.20
N ILE A 122 20.48 2.37 -12.05
CA ILE A 122 20.06 1.16 -11.33
C ILE A 122 19.00 0.49 -12.19
N SER A 123 19.24 -0.71 -12.69
CA SER A 123 18.28 -1.50 -13.44
C SER A 123 18.25 -2.93 -12.94
N TRP A 124 17.09 -3.56 -13.04
CA TRP A 124 16.92 -4.93 -12.58
C TRP A 124 16.09 -5.77 -13.53
N ARG A 125 16.34 -7.07 -13.48
CA ARG A 125 15.45 -8.12 -14.00
C ARG A 125 15.38 -9.21 -12.93
N GLY A 126 14.17 -9.61 -12.55
CA GLY A 126 13.95 -10.63 -11.53
C GLY A 126 12.87 -11.62 -11.92
N GLU A 127 13.03 -12.87 -11.51
CA GLU A 127 12.00 -13.90 -11.51
C GLU A 127 11.88 -14.48 -10.09
N LEU A 128 10.69 -14.32 -9.50
CA LEU A 128 10.30 -14.89 -8.23
C LEU A 128 9.36 -16.07 -8.47
N THR A 129 9.66 -17.22 -7.88
CA THR A 129 8.76 -18.38 -7.88
C THR A 129 8.39 -18.76 -6.45
N LEU A 130 7.10 -19.04 -6.24
CA LEU A 130 6.54 -19.55 -5.00
C LEU A 130 6.05 -20.98 -5.27
N ASP A 131 6.46 -21.92 -4.43
CA ASP A 131 6.06 -23.32 -4.52
C ASP A 131 5.55 -23.79 -3.15
N GLY A 132 4.25 -24.06 -3.07
CA GLY A 132 3.61 -24.67 -1.92
C GLY A 132 3.62 -23.84 -0.64
N ILE A 133 3.66 -22.50 -0.70
CA ILE A 133 3.68 -21.64 0.49
C ILE A 133 2.43 -21.87 1.34
N ASN A 134 2.60 -22.42 2.54
CA ASN A 134 1.51 -22.85 3.42
C ASN A 134 1.45 -21.99 4.70
N THR A 135 0.44 -21.12 4.80
CA THR A 135 0.27 -20.23 5.95
C THR A 135 -0.57 -20.82 7.08
N ALA A 136 -1.03 -22.08 6.99
CA ALA A 136 -2.02 -22.63 7.93
C ALA A 136 -1.57 -22.63 9.40
N LYS A 137 -0.26 -22.74 9.67
CA LYS A 137 0.30 -22.67 11.03
C LYS A 137 0.42 -21.24 11.56
N GLU A 138 0.81 -20.30 10.71
CA GLU A 138 1.08 -18.91 11.10
C GLU A 138 -0.19 -18.04 11.09
N VAL A 139 -1.13 -18.36 10.20
CA VAL A 139 -2.41 -17.66 10.06
C VAL A 139 -3.55 -18.68 10.03
N PRO A 140 -3.88 -19.32 11.18
CA PRO A 140 -4.88 -20.40 11.24
C PRO A 140 -6.29 -19.98 10.84
N ASP A 141 -6.64 -18.70 11.04
CA ASP A 141 -7.94 -18.14 10.65
C ASP A 141 -8.09 -17.95 9.14
N TRP A 142 -6.97 -17.95 8.41
CA TRP A 142 -6.90 -17.74 6.97
C TRP A 142 -5.80 -18.61 6.32
N PRO A 143 -5.94 -19.94 6.42
CA PRO A 143 -4.94 -20.87 5.93
C PRO A 143 -4.88 -20.80 4.41
N SER A 144 -3.69 -20.71 3.86
CA SER A 144 -3.47 -20.55 2.42
C SER A 144 -2.39 -21.51 1.96
N LYS A 145 -2.56 -22.09 0.76
CA LYS A 145 -1.52 -22.83 0.05
C LYS A 145 -1.35 -22.23 -1.34
N LEU A 146 -0.24 -21.53 -1.57
CA LEU A 146 -0.05 -20.70 -2.75
C LEU A 146 1.18 -21.13 -3.56
N ASN A 147 1.02 -21.10 -4.88
CA ASN A 147 2.07 -21.20 -5.87
C ASN A 147 2.07 -19.91 -6.69
N GLY A 148 3.20 -19.56 -7.29
CA GLY A 148 3.24 -18.40 -8.15
C GLY A 148 4.53 -18.21 -8.91
N ARG A 149 4.45 -17.38 -9.93
CA ARG A 149 5.58 -16.86 -10.70
C ARG A 149 5.35 -15.39 -10.96
N ILE A 150 6.36 -14.58 -10.65
CA ILE A 150 6.35 -13.14 -10.87
C ILE A 150 7.65 -12.77 -11.59
N LYS A 151 7.54 -12.20 -12.79
CA LYS A 151 8.67 -11.62 -13.51
C LYS A 151 8.58 -10.11 -13.42
N THR A 152 9.67 -9.47 -13.04
CA THR A 152 9.76 -8.02 -12.94
C THR A 152 11.01 -7.52 -13.65
N GLN A 153 10.92 -6.34 -14.23
CA GLN A 153 12.08 -5.62 -14.73
C GLN A 153 11.84 -4.13 -14.61
N GLY A 154 12.90 -3.36 -14.49
CA GLY A 154 12.78 -1.92 -14.37
C GLY A 154 14.11 -1.21 -14.29
N SER A 155 14.03 0.11 -14.20
CA SER A 155 15.20 0.96 -14.02
C SER A 155 14.84 2.24 -13.27
N LEU A 156 15.83 2.79 -12.57
CA LEU A 156 15.81 4.05 -11.84
C LEU A 156 17.01 4.88 -12.30
N TYR A 157 16.73 6.02 -12.93
CA TYR A 157 17.74 6.96 -13.44
C TYR A 157 17.30 8.40 -13.21
N GLY A 158 18.17 9.23 -12.63
CA GLY A 158 17.88 10.65 -12.43
C GLY A 158 16.58 10.92 -11.65
N GLY A 159 16.24 10.05 -10.68
CA GLY A 159 14.99 10.13 -9.91
C GLY A 159 13.73 9.63 -10.63
N SER A 160 13.83 9.26 -11.91
CA SER A 160 12.74 8.69 -12.70
C SER A 160 12.85 7.17 -12.76
N TRP A 161 11.74 6.49 -12.50
CA TRP A 161 11.60 5.04 -12.55
C TRP A 161 10.70 4.60 -13.71
N GLN A 162 10.99 3.42 -14.23
CA GLN A 162 10.10 2.65 -15.09
C GLN A 162 10.12 1.18 -14.65
N MET A 163 8.98 0.52 -14.73
CA MET A 163 8.83 -0.87 -14.32
C MET A 163 7.88 -1.61 -15.27
N SER A 164 8.17 -2.87 -15.50
CA SER A 164 7.28 -3.82 -16.15
C SER A 164 7.23 -5.10 -15.32
N VAL A 165 6.03 -5.64 -15.18
CA VAL A 165 5.74 -6.98 -14.66
C VAL A 165 5.10 -7.75 -15.82
N PRO A 166 5.91 -8.41 -16.67
CA PRO A 166 5.40 -9.12 -17.83
C PRO A 166 4.54 -10.34 -17.46
N GLU A 167 4.79 -10.90 -16.27
CA GLU A 167 4.07 -12.07 -15.77
C GLU A 167 3.85 -11.90 -14.27
N LEU A 168 2.58 -11.85 -13.88
CA LEU A 168 2.11 -12.04 -12.52
C LEU A 168 1.15 -13.22 -12.55
N LYS A 169 1.51 -14.33 -11.91
CA LYS A 169 0.63 -15.50 -11.76
C LYS A 169 0.73 -16.02 -10.33
N ILE A 170 -0.39 -16.05 -9.62
CA ILE A 170 -0.49 -16.68 -8.30
C ILE A 170 -1.72 -17.60 -8.33
N THR A 171 -1.54 -18.83 -7.90
CA THR A 171 -2.59 -19.85 -7.88
C THR A 171 -2.54 -20.63 -6.59
N GLY A 172 -3.59 -21.36 -6.28
CA GLY A 172 -3.65 -22.22 -5.11
C GLY A 172 -4.99 -22.06 -4.43
N ASN A 173 -4.99 -22.13 -3.10
CA ASN A 173 -6.22 -22.01 -2.33
C ASN A 173 -5.99 -21.16 -1.07
N VAL A 174 -7.05 -20.47 -0.67
CA VAL A 174 -7.19 -19.80 0.61
C VAL A 174 -8.45 -20.38 1.24
N LYS A 175 -8.32 -21.06 2.37
CA LYS A 175 -9.32 -22.00 2.87
C LYS A 175 -9.68 -23.01 1.77
N GLN A 176 -10.96 -23.11 1.42
CA GLN A 176 -11.49 -23.94 0.34
C GLN A 176 -11.62 -23.18 -0.99
N ASN A 177 -11.32 -21.87 -1.01
CA ASN A 177 -11.51 -21.01 -2.17
C ASN A 177 -10.27 -21.00 -3.04
N LYS A 178 -10.45 -21.29 -4.34
CA LYS A 178 -9.38 -21.21 -5.32
C LYS A 178 -8.90 -19.76 -5.47
N VAL A 179 -7.60 -19.56 -5.45
CA VAL A 179 -6.95 -18.31 -5.83
C VAL A 179 -6.55 -18.39 -7.29
N ASP A 180 -6.86 -17.35 -8.06
CA ASP A 180 -6.32 -17.13 -9.40
C ASP A 180 -6.04 -15.64 -9.61
N VAL A 181 -4.76 -15.27 -9.51
CA VAL A 181 -4.27 -13.94 -9.83
C VAL A 181 -3.45 -14.06 -11.09
N ALA A 182 -3.80 -13.31 -12.12
CA ALA A 182 -3.11 -13.37 -13.40
C ALA A 182 -3.06 -11.99 -14.04
N GLY A 183 -1.92 -11.59 -14.58
CA GLY A 183 -1.86 -10.36 -15.36
C GLY A 183 -0.47 -9.92 -15.76
N SER A 184 -0.44 -8.76 -16.39
CA SER A 184 0.78 -8.01 -16.69
C SER A 184 0.50 -6.53 -16.56
N LEU A 185 1.53 -5.76 -16.21
CA LEU A 185 1.43 -4.31 -16.10
C LEU A 185 2.78 -3.66 -16.33
N GLN A 186 2.78 -2.44 -16.84
CA GLN A 186 3.96 -1.60 -16.93
C GLN A 186 3.60 -0.16 -16.57
N GLY A 187 4.55 0.55 -15.97
CA GLY A 187 4.36 1.88 -15.39
C GLY A 187 5.64 2.69 -15.37
N ASN A 188 5.53 4.00 -15.19
CA ASN A 188 6.68 4.88 -14.94
C ASN A 188 6.32 6.10 -14.07
N SER A 189 7.33 6.92 -13.77
CA SER A 189 7.17 8.15 -12.96
C SER A 189 6.24 9.21 -13.53
N TYR A 190 5.87 9.12 -14.80
CA TYR A 190 4.98 10.07 -15.47
C TYR A 190 3.53 9.60 -15.46
N LEU A 191 3.17 8.67 -14.57
CA LEU A 191 1.85 8.05 -14.46
C LEU A 191 1.39 7.37 -15.76
N GLN A 192 2.34 6.97 -16.61
CA GLN A 192 2.03 6.23 -17.82
C GLN A 192 1.95 4.74 -17.48
N TRP A 193 0.73 4.23 -17.33
CA TRP A 193 0.45 2.83 -17.04
C TRP A 193 -0.18 2.15 -18.24
N LYS A 194 0.25 0.91 -18.48
CA LYS A 194 -0.42 -0.01 -19.40
C LYS A 194 -0.68 -1.32 -18.69
N ILE A 195 -1.95 -1.69 -18.64
CA ILE A 195 -2.47 -2.87 -17.94
C ILE A 195 -3.30 -3.64 -18.97
N PRO A 196 -2.70 -4.54 -19.76
CA PRO A 196 -3.45 -5.35 -20.74
C PRO A 196 -4.60 -6.13 -20.09
N GLY A 197 -4.36 -6.60 -18.85
CA GLY A 197 -5.35 -7.21 -17.98
C GLY A 197 -4.70 -7.65 -16.67
N LEU A 198 -5.37 -7.36 -15.57
CA LEU A 198 -5.06 -7.84 -14.23
C LEU A 198 -6.34 -8.45 -13.65
N HIS A 199 -6.34 -9.78 -13.57
CA HIS A 199 -7.41 -10.58 -13.01
C HIS A 199 -7.05 -11.00 -11.59
N LEU A 200 -7.95 -10.79 -10.64
CA LEU A 200 -7.85 -11.20 -9.26
C LEU A 200 -9.09 -12.02 -8.92
N ALA A 201 -8.93 -13.29 -8.60
CA ALA A 201 -10.03 -14.14 -8.18
C ALA A 201 -9.74 -14.89 -6.88
N LEU A 202 -10.78 -14.95 -6.05
CA LEU A 202 -10.83 -15.74 -4.82
C LEU A 202 -12.19 -16.43 -4.71
N GLY A 203 -12.20 -17.71 -5.05
CA GLY A 203 -13.41 -18.51 -5.21
C GLY A 203 -14.28 -17.93 -6.34
N PRO A 204 -15.57 -17.62 -6.08
CA PRO A 204 -16.46 -17.04 -7.08
C PRO A 204 -16.33 -15.52 -7.23
N ASN A 205 -15.52 -14.86 -6.39
CA ASN A 205 -15.36 -13.40 -6.42
C ASN A 205 -14.19 -13.02 -7.32
N SER A 206 -14.40 -12.06 -8.21
CA SER A 206 -13.34 -11.52 -9.05
C SER A 206 -13.30 -9.99 -9.06
N ALA A 207 -12.12 -9.47 -9.34
CA ALA A 207 -11.89 -8.11 -9.75
C ALA A 207 -10.97 -8.10 -10.96
N ASP A 208 -11.32 -7.30 -11.96
CA ASP A 208 -10.58 -7.20 -13.22
C ASP A 208 -10.24 -5.75 -13.49
N ILE A 209 -8.98 -5.48 -13.84
CA ILE A 209 -8.48 -4.15 -14.19
C ILE A 209 -7.81 -4.23 -15.55
N LYS A 210 -8.18 -3.34 -16.46
CA LYS A 210 -7.56 -3.26 -17.79
C LYS A 210 -7.56 -1.83 -18.32
N GLY A 211 -6.62 -1.56 -19.22
CA GLY A 211 -6.55 -0.30 -19.94
C GLY A 211 -5.22 0.41 -19.75
N GLU A 212 -5.21 1.70 -20.07
CA GLU A 212 -4.02 2.53 -20.13
C GLU A 212 -4.29 3.86 -19.45
N LEU A 213 -3.30 4.38 -18.74
CA LEU A 213 -3.28 5.75 -18.24
C LEU A 213 -2.05 6.39 -18.87
N GLY A 214 -2.21 7.48 -19.58
CA GLY A 214 -1.12 8.23 -20.17
C GLY A 214 -1.49 9.69 -20.37
N VAL A 215 -0.49 10.52 -20.64
CA VAL A 215 -0.67 11.97 -20.81
C VAL A 215 -1.76 12.29 -21.83
N LYS A 216 -1.77 11.57 -22.96
CA LYS A 216 -2.71 11.77 -24.06
C LYS A 216 -4.05 11.07 -23.85
N ASP A 217 -4.04 9.88 -23.26
CA ASP A 217 -5.23 9.04 -23.15
C ASP A 217 -5.29 8.39 -21.76
N LEU A 218 -6.37 8.67 -21.05
CA LEU A 218 -6.81 7.91 -19.89
C LEU A 218 -7.95 7.00 -20.35
N ASN A 219 -7.75 5.70 -20.19
CA ASN A 219 -8.74 4.70 -20.53
C ASN A 219 -8.52 3.48 -19.66
N LEU A 220 -9.01 3.53 -18.42
CA LEU A 220 -8.90 2.44 -17.46
C LEU A 220 -10.30 1.96 -17.07
N ASP A 221 -10.49 0.64 -17.08
CA ASP A 221 -11.67 -0.03 -16.58
C ASP A 221 -11.30 -0.93 -15.41
N ALA A 222 -12.05 -0.81 -14.32
CA ALA A 222 -12.02 -1.73 -13.21
C ALA A 222 -13.43 -2.27 -12.95
N THR A 223 -13.57 -3.59 -12.89
CA THR A 223 -14.82 -4.27 -12.59
C THR A 223 -14.66 -5.13 -11.36
N ILE A 224 -15.68 -5.16 -10.51
CA ILE A 224 -15.78 -6.05 -9.36
C ILE A 224 -17.03 -6.89 -9.58
N ASP A 225 -16.89 -8.22 -9.55
CA ASP A 225 -18.01 -9.15 -9.47
C ASP A 225 -17.77 -10.12 -8.31
N ALA A 226 -18.36 -9.80 -7.17
CA ALA A 226 -18.24 -10.57 -5.94
C ALA A 226 -19.63 -11.04 -5.49
N PRO A 227 -20.16 -12.12 -6.08
CA PRO A 227 -21.49 -12.63 -5.75
C PRO A 227 -21.54 -13.32 -4.38
N HIS A 228 -20.40 -13.61 -3.75
CA HIS A 228 -20.34 -14.29 -2.45
C HIS A 228 -19.02 -14.01 -1.73
N LEU A 229 -18.94 -12.86 -1.05
CA LEU A 229 -17.75 -12.42 -0.31
C LEU A 229 -17.43 -13.29 0.92
N ASP A 230 -18.37 -14.15 1.32
CA ASP A 230 -18.19 -15.08 2.42
C ASP A 230 -16.93 -15.95 2.21
N ASN A 231 -16.16 -16.09 3.28
CA ASN A 231 -14.89 -16.84 3.31
C ASN A 231 -13.76 -16.27 2.43
N ALA A 232 -13.94 -15.12 1.77
CA ALA A 232 -12.85 -14.42 1.11
C ALA A 232 -11.84 -13.89 2.15
N LEU A 233 -12.33 -13.29 3.23
CA LEU A 233 -11.57 -12.82 4.39
C LEU A 233 -12.27 -13.25 5.69
N PRO A 234 -11.56 -13.43 6.81
CA PRO A 234 -12.19 -13.70 8.10
C PRO A 234 -13.21 -12.63 8.47
N GLY A 235 -14.45 -13.06 8.69
CA GLY A 235 -15.57 -12.18 9.06
C GLY A 235 -16.20 -11.41 7.89
N LEU A 236 -15.63 -11.45 6.67
CA LEU A 236 -16.20 -10.80 5.49
C LEU A 236 -17.36 -11.62 4.90
N GLY A 237 -18.43 -10.96 4.50
CA GLY A 237 -19.56 -11.59 3.80
C GLY A 237 -20.40 -10.60 3.01
N GLY A 238 -21.36 -11.13 2.23
CA GLY A 238 -22.26 -10.34 1.40
C GLY A 238 -21.89 -10.35 -0.08
N THR A 239 -22.34 -9.34 -0.81
CA THR A 239 -22.15 -9.25 -2.27
C THR A 239 -21.70 -7.85 -2.69
N ALA A 240 -20.93 -7.76 -3.76
CA ALA A 240 -20.56 -6.49 -4.38
C ALA A 240 -20.48 -6.63 -5.90
N LYS A 241 -21.02 -5.64 -6.61
CA LYS A 241 -20.79 -5.43 -8.04
C LYS A 241 -20.38 -3.98 -8.25
N GLY A 242 -19.35 -3.77 -9.05
CA GLY A 242 -18.80 -2.44 -9.26
C GLY A 242 -18.23 -2.26 -10.64
N LEU A 243 -18.40 -1.06 -11.19
CA LEU A 243 -17.77 -0.60 -12.41
C LEU A 243 -17.16 0.77 -12.13
N VAL A 244 -15.86 0.89 -12.35
CA VAL A 244 -15.13 2.15 -12.29
C VAL A 244 -14.44 2.36 -13.63
N LYS A 245 -14.60 3.56 -14.20
CA LYS A 245 -13.98 3.94 -15.47
C LYS A 245 -13.24 5.26 -15.30
N VAL A 246 -11.99 5.29 -15.76
CA VAL A 246 -11.23 6.52 -15.95
C VAL A 246 -11.14 6.78 -17.44
N ARG A 247 -11.51 7.99 -17.88
CA ARG A 247 -11.58 8.42 -19.27
C ARG A 247 -10.96 9.82 -19.45
N GLY A 248 -10.70 10.22 -20.70
CA GLY A 248 -10.24 11.57 -21.03
C GLY A 248 -8.73 11.67 -21.16
N THR A 249 -8.14 12.78 -20.71
CA THR A 249 -6.69 13.02 -20.72
C THR A 249 -6.21 13.37 -19.31
N VAL A 250 -4.90 13.48 -19.08
CA VAL A 250 -4.38 13.90 -17.75
C VAL A 250 -4.85 15.31 -17.36
N ASP A 251 -5.04 16.21 -18.33
CA ASP A 251 -5.53 17.57 -18.09
C ASP A 251 -7.06 17.65 -18.00
N ALA A 252 -7.76 16.64 -18.56
CA ALA A 252 -9.20 16.57 -18.65
C ALA A 252 -9.76 15.19 -18.20
N PRO A 253 -9.43 14.67 -16.99
CA PRO A 253 -9.85 13.33 -16.60
C PRO A 253 -11.35 13.31 -16.28
N GLN A 254 -11.97 12.18 -16.59
CA GLN A 254 -13.32 11.82 -16.15
C GLN A 254 -13.27 10.52 -15.35
N LEU A 255 -13.89 10.53 -14.18
CA LEU A 255 -14.11 9.35 -13.35
C LEU A 255 -15.60 9.01 -13.33
N LEU A 256 -15.92 7.79 -13.75
CA LEU A 256 -17.26 7.21 -13.64
C LEU A 256 -17.22 6.07 -12.63
N ALA A 257 -18.20 6.01 -11.73
CA ALA A 257 -18.35 4.93 -10.78
C ALA A 257 -19.83 4.51 -10.67
N ASP A 258 -20.09 3.21 -10.73
CA ASP A 258 -21.37 2.60 -10.35
C ASP A 258 -21.06 1.36 -9.51
N ILE A 259 -21.29 1.45 -8.20
CA ILE A 259 -20.97 0.40 -7.24
C ILE A 259 -22.22 0.11 -6.42
N THR A 260 -22.57 -1.17 -6.35
CA THR A 260 -23.63 -1.68 -5.50
C THR A 260 -23.10 -2.83 -4.65
N ALA A 261 -23.26 -2.73 -3.35
CA ALA A 261 -22.98 -3.83 -2.44
C ALA A 261 -24.18 -4.10 -1.54
N ARG A 262 -24.38 -5.36 -1.15
CA ARG A 262 -25.53 -5.79 -0.34
C ARG A 262 -25.12 -6.77 0.72
N ALA A 263 -25.80 -6.69 1.86
CA ALA A 263 -25.61 -7.56 3.02
C ALA A 263 -24.12 -7.69 3.41
N LEU A 264 -23.38 -6.59 3.31
CA LEU A 264 -21.98 -6.54 3.68
C LEU A 264 -21.85 -6.82 5.17
N ARG A 265 -20.91 -7.70 5.50
CA ARG A 265 -20.58 -8.04 6.88
C ARG A 265 -19.07 -8.03 7.01
N TRP A 266 -18.55 -7.44 8.07
CA TRP A 266 -17.16 -7.58 8.48
C TRP A 266 -17.10 -7.61 10.01
N GLN A 267 -16.80 -8.77 10.58
CA GLN A 267 -16.85 -8.97 12.02
C GLN A 267 -18.24 -8.58 12.55
N GLU A 268 -18.32 -7.61 13.47
CA GLU A 268 -19.57 -7.11 14.04
C GLU A 268 -20.23 -6.00 13.20
N LEU A 269 -19.52 -5.45 12.22
CA LEU A 269 -20.06 -4.43 11.32
C LEU A 269 -20.93 -5.10 10.25
N THR A 270 -22.14 -4.60 10.10
CA THR A 270 -23.06 -4.98 9.04
C THR A 270 -23.57 -3.75 8.31
N ILE A 271 -23.71 -3.86 7.00
CA ILE A 271 -24.29 -2.83 6.13
C ILE A 271 -25.26 -3.52 5.18
N ALA A 272 -26.53 -3.12 5.20
CA ALA A 272 -27.53 -3.74 4.35
C ALA A 272 -27.30 -3.46 2.87
N GLN A 273 -26.99 -2.21 2.53
CA GLN A 273 -26.80 -1.80 1.16
C GLN A 273 -25.88 -0.59 1.06
N VAL A 274 -25.04 -0.60 0.04
CA VAL A 274 -24.23 0.55 -0.40
C VAL A 274 -24.54 0.77 -1.87
N ASN A 275 -24.84 2.00 -2.24
CA ASN A 275 -24.89 2.45 -3.63
C ASN A 275 -24.01 3.68 -3.78
N VAL A 276 -23.13 3.65 -4.77
CA VAL A 276 -22.30 4.78 -5.18
C VAL A 276 -22.51 4.98 -6.66
N LYS A 277 -22.92 6.19 -7.05
CA LYS A 277 -22.92 6.65 -8.43
C LYS A 277 -22.15 7.95 -8.52
N GLY A 278 -21.19 8.03 -9.44
CA GLY A 278 -20.40 9.22 -9.64
C GLY A 278 -20.06 9.43 -11.09
N ASP A 279 -20.14 10.68 -11.53
CA ASP A 279 -19.55 11.17 -12.78
C ASP A 279 -18.88 12.51 -12.47
N VAL A 280 -17.55 12.50 -12.40
CA VAL A 280 -16.74 13.68 -12.07
C VAL A 280 -15.75 13.92 -13.19
N LYS A 281 -15.76 15.13 -13.73
CA LYS A 281 -14.86 15.60 -14.78
C LYS A 281 -13.99 16.71 -14.24
N SER A 282 -12.71 16.69 -14.55
CA SER A 282 -11.80 17.80 -14.26
C SER A 282 -11.26 18.35 -15.56
N THR A 283 -12.04 19.18 -16.24
CA THR A 283 -11.61 19.87 -17.48
C THR A 283 -11.03 21.25 -17.12
N ASP A 284 -11.42 22.31 -17.84
CA ASP A 284 -11.16 23.70 -17.44
C ASP A 284 -11.64 23.99 -16.01
N GLN A 285 -12.68 23.28 -15.57
CA GLN A 285 -13.20 23.27 -14.21
C GLN A 285 -13.48 21.84 -13.76
N ILE A 286 -13.31 21.56 -12.47
CA ILE A 286 -13.87 20.34 -11.88
C ILE A 286 -15.38 20.48 -11.83
N GLY A 287 -16.12 19.44 -12.19
CA GLY A 287 -17.56 19.41 -12.01
C GLY A 287 -18.13 18.02 -12.22
N GLY A 288 -19.34 17.80 -11.71
CA GLY A 288 -19.97 16.50 -11.78
C GLY A 288 -21.02 16.29 -10.70
N ASN A 289 -21.33 15.02 -10.46
CA ASN A 289 -22.19 14.56 -9.39
C ASN A 289 -21.61 13.33 -8.69
N LEU A 290 -21.90 13.22 -7.40
CA LEU A 290 -21.60 12.07 -6.57
C LEU A 290 -22.81 11.81 -5.67
N ASP A 291 -23.37 10.62 -5.80
CA ASP A 291 -24.51 10.13 -5.05
C ASP A 291 -24.07 8.88 -4.29
N VAL A 292 -23.98 8.99 -2.97
CA VAL A 292 -23.67 7.88 -2.07
C VAL A 292 -24.84 7.66 -1.14
N ARG A 293 -25.32 6.41 -1.10
CA ARG A 293 -26.34 5.96 -0.17
C ARG A 293 -25.86 4.71 0.53
N VAL A 294 -25.91 4.72 1.85
CA VAL A 294 -25.60 3.59 2.70
C VAL A 294 -26.80 3.34 3.61
N ASP A 295 -27.42 2.18 3.51
CA ASP A 295 -28.59 1.80 4.29
C ASP A 295 -28.20 0.80 5.39
N ARG A 296 -28.72 1.04 6.59
CA ARG A 296 -28.61 0.18 7.79
C ARG A 296 -27.18 -0.27 8.10
N ILE A 297 -26.38 0.66 8.61
CA ILE A 297 -25.08 0.39 9.22
C ILE A 297 -25.33 -0.01 10.68
N SER A 298 -24.82 -1.15 11.11
CA SER A 298 -24.97 -1.63 12.48
C SER A 298 -23.69 -2.29 12.98
N GLN A 299 -23.25 -1.89 14.17
CA GLN A 299 -22.18 -2.50 14.97
C GLN A 299 -22.42 -2.14 16.46
N PRO A 300 -21.72 -2.71 17.44
CA PRO A 300 -21.95 -2.37 18.84
C PRO A 300 -21.85 -0.86 19.10
N GLY A 301 -22.89 -0.30 19.73
CA GLY A 301 -23.00 1.12 20.03
C GLY A 301 -23.30 2.04 18.83
N VAL A 302 -23.55 1.51 17.62
CA VAL A 302 -23.87 2.29 16.42
C VAL A 302 -24.98 1.60 15.61
N ASN A 303 -26.08 2.30 15.38
CA ASN A 303 -27.17 1.85 14.52
C ASN A 303 -27.65 3.02 13.66
N ILE A 304 -27.10 3.12 12.45
CA ILE A 304 -27.41 4.17 11.47
C ILE A 304 -28.29 3.59 10.39
N SER A 305 -29.56 3.98 10.34
CA SER A 305 -30.52 3.53 9.33
C SER A 305 -30.20 4.06 7.94
N LEU A 306 -29.64 5.27 7.83
CA LEU A 306 -29.30 5.90 6.55
C LEU A 306 -28.09 6.84 6.67
N VAL A 307 -27.14 6.72 5.75
CA VAL A 307 -26.22 7.79 5.37
C VAL A 307 -26.43 8.12 3.91
N GLN A 308 -26.73 9.38 3.61
CA GLN A 308 -26.89 9.85 2.25
C GLN A 308 -26.02 11.09 2.03
N LEU A 309 -25.14 11.03 1.05
CA LEU A 309 -24.30 12.12 0.60
C LEU A 309 -24.59 12.38 -0.88
N ASN A 310 -25.01 13.61 -1.18
CA ASN A 310 -25.18 14.10 -2.54
C ASN A 310 -24.25 15.30 -2.73
N ALA A 311 -23.36 15.23 -3.71
CA ALA A 311 -22.54 16.37 -4.12
C ALA A 311 -22.74 16.62 -5.61
N LYS A 312 -22.84 17.89 -6.00
CA LYS A 312 -23.04 18.29 -7.41
C LYS A 312 -22.50 19.68 -7.70
N GLY A 313 -22.34 19.98 -8.97
CA GLY A 313 -21.97 21.31 -9.46
C GLY A 313 -20.54 21.35 -9.97
N THR A 314 -19.95 22.55 -9.99
CA THR A 314 -18.57 22.79 -10.45
C THR A 314 -17.69 23.31 -9.31
N GLU A 315 -16.38 23.38 -9.51
CA GLU A 315 -15.46 23.96 -8.55
C GLU A 315 -15.87 25.39 -8.18
N LYS A 316 -16.34 26.18 -9.15
CA LYS A 316 -16.80 27.56 -8.92
C LYS A 316 -18.15 27.65 -8.23
N GLN A 317 -18.97 26.59 -8.31
CA GLN A 317 -20.26 26.53 -7.63
C GLN A 317 -20.65 25.07 -7.40
N HIS A 318 -20.43 24.57 -6.19
CA HIS A 318 -20.79 23.22 -5.80
C HIS A 318 -21.65 23.23 -4.54
N GLU A 319 -22.49 22.20 -4.47
CA GLU A 319 -23.35 21.93 -3.33
C GLU A 319 -23.07 20.52 -2.84
N LEU A 320 -23.03 20.36 -1.52
CA LEU A 320 -22.95 19.09 -0.83
C LEU A 320 -24.07 19.04 0.21
N ARG A 321 -24.84 17.95 0.20
CA ARG A 321 -25.82 17.65 1.23
C ARG A 321 -25.47 16.30 1.85
N LEU A 322 -25.35 16.29 3.16
CA LEU A 322 -25.18 15.07 3.94
C LEU A 322 -26.38 14.92 4.86
N ARG A 323 -26.94 13.71 4.92
CA ARG A 323 -27.99 13.31 5.85
C ARG A 323 -27.56 12.01 6.52
N VAL A 324 -27.67 11.97 7.84
CA VAL A 324 -27.40 10.79 8.67
C VAL A 324 -28.62 10.55 9.53
N GLN A 325 -29.11 9.31 9.61
CA GLN A 325 -30.23 8.96 10.46
C GLN A 325 -29.88 7.74 11.30
N GLY A 326 -29.97 7.87 12.61
CA GLY A 326 -29.75 6.78 13.56
C GLY A 326 -29.08 7.23 14.85
N ASP A 327 -28.45 6.26 15.51
CA ASP A 327 -27.80 6.39 16.81
C ASP A 327 -26.32 5.97 16.66
N PRO A 328 -25.35 6.65 17.29
CA PRO A 328 -25.49 7.76 18.23
C PRO A 328 -25.68 9.14 17.58
N VAL A 329 -25.60 9.22 16.24
CA VAL A 329 -25.61 10.48 15.51
C VAL A 329 -26.70 10.46 14.44
N SER A 330 -27.55 11.48 14.47
CA SER A 330 -28.50 11.77 13.39
C SER A 330 -28.47 13.25 13.07
N GLY A 331 -28.72 13.63 11.83
CA GLY A 331 -28.65 15.01 11.43
C GLY A 331 -28.53 15.23 9.94
N GLN A 332 -28.28 16.48 9.59
CA GLN A 332 -28.05 16.91 8.23
C GLN A 332 -27.14 18.13 8.21
N LEU A 333 -26.51 18.36 7.06
CA LEU A 333 -25.83 19.61 6.72
C LEU A 333 -25.96 19.89 5.24
N ALA A 334 -25.96 21.18 4.90
CA ALA A 334 -25.84 21.68 3.54
C ALA A 334 -24.64 22.61 3.43
N LEU A 335 -23.73 22.30 2.52
CA LEU A 335 -22.55 23.09 2.21
C LEU A 335 -22.65 23.56 0.76
N ALA A 336 -22.52 24.86 0.55
CA ALA A 336 -22.39 25.45 -0.79
C ALA A 336 -21.08 26.22 -0.87
N GLY A 337 -20.35 26.08 -1.97
CA GLY A 337 -19.01 26.65 -2.08
C GLY A 337 -18.57 26.96 -3.49
N SER A 338 -17.47 27.70 -3.56
CA SER A 338 -16.75 28.11 -4.75
C SER A 338 -15.25 28.03 -4.47
N PHE A 339 -14.51 27.38 -5.33
CA PHE A 339 -13.06 27.36 -5.33
C PHE A 339 -12.53 28.24 -6.45
N ASP A 340 -11.66 29.18 -6.09
CA ASP A 340 -10.89 29.97 -7.03
C ASP A 340 -9.47 29.40 -7.10
N ARG A 341 -9.14 28.78 -8.24
CA ARG A 341 -7.82 28.20 -8.51
C ARG A 341 -6.72 29.26 -8.49
N GLN A 342 -6.97 30.47 -8.97
CA GLN A 342 -5.95 31.53 -9.03
C GLN A 342 -5.62 32.06 -7.65
N ALA A 343 -6.63 32.20 -6.80
CA ALA A 343 -6.46 32.66 -5.42
C ALA A 343 -6.05 31.53 -4.46
N GLU A 344 -6.05 30.27 -4.91
CA GLU A 344 -5.93 29.05 -4.10
C GLU A 344 -6.85 29.10 -2.87
N ARG A 345 -8.06 29.62 -3.08
CA ARG A 345 -8.98 29.99 -2.01
C ARG A 345 -10.34 29.38 -2.25
N TRP A 346 -10.82 28.65 -1.26
CA TRP A 346 -12.18 28.16 -1.19
C TRP A 346 -13.00 29.09 -0.30
N LYS A 347 -14.19 29.46 -0.78
CA LYS A 347 -15.20 30.19 -0.02
C LYS A 347 -16.49 29.41 -0.08
N GLY A 348 -17.22 29.41 1.02
CA GLY A 348 -18.52 28.77 1.05
C GLY A 348 -19.35 29.17 2.24
N SER A 349 -20.49 28.51 2.34
CA SER A 349 -21.39 28.64 3.48
C SER A 349 -21.82 27.25 3.92
N LEU A 350 -21.79 27.06 5.23
CA LEU A 350 -22.40 25.92 5.90
C LEU A 350 -23.76 26.39 6.42
N SER A 351 -24.81 25.69 6.03
CA SER A 351 -26.20 26.01 6.32
C SER A 351 -26.99 24.75 6.60
N ASP A 352 -28.21 24.89 7.14
CA ASP A 352 -29.11 23.77 7.44
C ASP A 352 -28.42 22.63 8.22
N THR A 353 -27.50 23.00 9.11
CA THR A 353 -26.72 22.05 9.90
C THR A 353 -27.39 21.81 11.23
N ARG A 354 -27.82 20.57 11.46
CA ARG A 354 -28.34 20.10 12.73
C ARG A 354 -27.92 18.66 12.96
N PHE A 355 -27.38 18.37 14.12
CA PHE A 355 -27.00 17.03 14.53
C PHE A 355 -27.43 16.78 15.97
N GLN A 356 -28.07 15.65 16.20
CA GLN A 356 -28.16 15.04 17.51
C GLN A 356 -26.88 14.21 17.71
N THR A 357 -26.23 14.40 18.85
CA THR A 357 -24.99 13.69 19.20
C THR A 357 -25.05 13.28 20.67
N PRO A 358 -24.22 12.32 21.13
CA PRO A 358 -24.18 11.91 22.54
C PRO A 358 -23.88 13.05 23.52
N VAL A 359 -23.17 14.08 23.08
CA VAL A 359 -22.81 15.25 23.90
C VAL A 359 -23.84 16.38 23.81
N GLY A 360 -24.95 16.16 23.11
CA GLY A 360 -26.07 17.10 22.97
C GLY A 360 -26.35 17.51 21.51
N PRO A 361 -27.47 18.21 21.27
CA PRO A 361 -27.80 18.72 19.95
C PRO A 361 -26.87 19.88 19.55
N VAL A 362 -26.38 19.84 18.33
CA VAL A 362 -25.62 20.91 17.68
C VAL A 362 -26.44 21.40 16.49
N ALA A 363 -26.83 22.66 16.49
CA ALA A 363 -27.55 23.26 15.37
C ALA A 363 -27.02 24.65 15.05
N LEU A 364 -26.95 24.97 13.76
CA LEU A 364 -26.65 26.33 13.32
C LEU A 364 -27.92 27.17 13.33
N THR A 365 -27.88 28.29 14.04
CA THR A 365 -28.96 29.30 14.05
C THR A 365 -28.94 30.19 12.82
N ARG A 366 -27.79 30.27 12.14
CA ARG A 366 -27.58 31.00 10.88
C ARG A 366 -26.50 30.33 10.06
N SER A 367 -26.51 30.58 8.76
CA SER A 367 -25.42 30.12 7.88
C SER A 367 -24.08 30.67 8.36
N ILE A 368 -23.06 29.81 8.40
CA ILE A 368 -21.69 30.18 8.72
C ILE A 368 -20.93 30.33 7.40
N ALA A 369 -20.37 31.52 7.16
CA ALA A 369 -19.42 31.71 6.08
C ALA A 369 -18.10 31.00 6.43
N LEU A 370 -17.61 30.22 5.49
CA LEU A 370 -16.34 29.51 5.58
C LEU A 370 -15.40 30.10 4.52
N ASP A 371 -14.16 30.32 4.92
CA ASP A 371 -13.12 30.84 4.05
C ASP A 371 -11.83 30.09 4.35
N TYR A 372 -11.34 29.38 3.36
CA TYR A 372 -10.17 28.52 3.48
C TYR A 372 -9.18 28.86 2.38
N ARG A 373 -7.94 29.16 2.77
CA ARG A 373 -6.84 29.41 1.83
C ARG A 373 -5.82 28.29 1.94
N ILE A 374 -5.52 27.65 0.82
CA ILE A 374 -4.48 26.64 0.76
C ILE A 374 -3.13 27.37 0.89
N TRP A 375 -2.36 27.03 1.93
CA TRP A 375 -0.98 27.50 2.04
C TRP A 375 -0.07 26.51 1.34
N SER A 376 0.35 26.83 0.10
CA SER A 376 1.44 26.12 -0.55
C SER A 376 2.77 26.61 0.04
N ARG A 377 3.44 25.79 0.86
CA ARG A 377 4.87 26.00 1.14
C ARG A 377 5.64 25.70 -0.14
N LYS A 378 5.90 26.71 -0.95
CA LYS A 378 7.08 26.69 -1.83
C LYS A 378 8.29 26.75 -0.90
N SER A 379 8.97 25.62 -0.72
CA SER A 379 10.25 25.55 -0.04
C SER A 379 11.25 26.41 -0.81
N ALA A 380 11.42 27.66 -0.38
CA ALA A 380 12.61 28.42 -0.71
C ALA A 380 13.73 27.85 0.17
N SER A 381 14.69 27.18 -0.45
CA SER A 381 15.97 26.86 0.16
C SER A 381 16.65 28.16 0.59
N GLY A 382 16.66 28.43 1.89
CA GLY A 382 17.33 29.56 2.51
C GLY A 382 17.42 29.29 4.01
N HIS A 383 18.64 29.32 4.54
CA HIS A 383 19.01 28.80 5.84
C HIS A 383 18.30 29.42 7.06
N THR A 384 18.42 28.66 8.16
CA THR A 384 18.33 29.03 9.59
C THR A 384 16.97 29.08 10.32
N ALA A 385 16.90 28.18 11.31
CA ALA A 385 16.42 28.35 12.69
C ALA A 385 14.92 28.18 13.03
N GLY A 386 14.69 27.23 13.97
CA GLY A 386 13.67 27.32 15.02
C GLY A 386 12.42 26.43 14.86
N PRO A 387 12.00 25.68 15.91
CA PRO A 387 10.75 24.92 15.87
C PRO A 387 9.59 25.87 16.13
N THR A 388 8.92 26.34 15.09
CA THR A 388 7.65 27.07 15.23
C THR A 388 6.49 26.10 15.00
N ARG A 389 5.92 25.68 16.13
CA ARG A 389 4.59 25.09 16.20
C ARG A 389 3.58 26.23 16.06
N THR A 390 2.75 26.24 15.03
CA THR A 390 1.60 27.15 14.95
C THR A 390 0.37 26.46 14.34
N PRO A 391 -0.84 26.90 14.77
CA PRO A 391 -2.05 26.09 14.75
C PRO A 391 -2.88 26.29 13.48
N SER A 392 -3.59 25.24 13.07
CA SER A 392 -4.75 25.34 12.18
C SER A 392 -5.92 25.97 12.94
N SER A 393 -6.14 27.29 12.78
CA SER A 393 -7.35 27.95 13.29
C SER A 393 -8.40 28.04 12.17
N ALA A 394 -9.36 27.12 12.18
CA ALA A 394 -10.69 27.46 11.70
C ALA A 394 -11.30 28.42 12.73
N CYS A 395 -11.38 29.72 12.42
CA CYS A 395 -12.14 30.67 13.24
C CYS A 395 -13.64 30.38 13.09
N LEU A 396 -14.12 29.35 13.78
CA LEU A 396 -15.53 29.15 14.05
C LEU A 396 -15.94 30.18 15.11
N LYS A 397 -16.85 31.09 14.78
CA LYS A 397 -17.60 31.82 15.81
C LYS A 397 -18.32 30.79 16.71
N PRO A 398 -18.46 31.03 18.03
CA PRO A 398 -18.94 30.02 18.96
C PRO A 398 -20.29 29.45 18.52
N LEU A 399 -20.34 28.13 18.39
CA LEU A 399 -21.56 27.35 18.25
C LEU A 399 -22.40 27.59 19.51
N THR A 400 -23.56 28.21 19.38
CA THR A 400 -24.48 28.39 20.50
C THR A 400 -25.19 27.06 20.79
N ARG A 401 -24.93 26.50 21.97
CA ARG A 401 -25.70 25.40 22.57
C ARG A 401 -27.15 25.88 22.73
N ALA A 402 -28.12 25.16 22.17
CA ALA A 402 -29.51 25.41 22.49
C ALA A 402 -29.75 25.07 23.98
N PRO A 403 -30.51 25.87 24.74
CA PRO A 403 -30.84 25.54 26.12
C PRO A 403 -31.65 24.23 26.17
N ALA A 404 -31.33 23.38 27.13
CA ALA A 404 -32.16 22.22 27.45
C ALA A 404 -33.46 22.73 28.09
N ASP A 405 -34.59 22.54 27.42
CA ASP A 405 -35.90 22.77 28.03
C ASP A 405 -36.08 21.77 29.17
N GLY A 406 -36.01 22.29 30.39
CA GLY A 406 -36.49 21.61 31.58
C GLY A 406 -38.01 21.73 31.66
N ARG A 407 -38.69 20.61 31.87
CA ARG A 407 -39.94 20.59 32.64
C ARG A 407 -39.77 19.56 33.75
N GLY A 408 -39.93 20.05 34.98
CA GLY A 408 -40.23 19.22 36.14
C GLY A 408 -41.69 18.81 36.18
#